data_AF-A0A0N4X7D1-F1
#
_entry.id   AF-A0A0N4X7D1-F1
#
_cell.length_a   1.000
_cell.length_b   1.000
_cell.length_c   1.000
_cell.angle_alpha   90.00
_cell.angle_beta   90.00
_cell.angle_gamma   90.00
#
_symmetry.space_group_name_H-M   'P 1'
#
loop_
_entity.id
_entity.type
_entity.pdbx_description
1 polymer ?
#
loop_
_entity_poly.entity_id
_entity_poly.type
_entity_poly.pdbx_seq_one_letter_code
_entity_poly.pdbx_strand_id
1 'polypeptide(L)'
;MEGIRPKRQSILIGQRSLDVYGEQNQGPKFVIWIIDKFRKWGFFITRWPWTAIIICLIISGLSMVKILLTPQRNEITGYTPYGARAKDEFQEYQDFFSAQGLPVAPYLFVVAKDNGSMIRPEYMREAVEILNYAMNNITMLNRITGQNESFNHFCDSFCQLNEPIRQFYNGYVILSEPGAEPTSRIKLSYPISSVLGRKFSLQ
;
A
#
# COMPACT_ATOMS: atom_id res chain seq x y z
N MET A 1 -74.08 3.97 34.51
CA MET A 1 -73.57 4.28 33.16
C MET A 1 -72.66 5.48 33.29
N GLU A 2 -71.35 5.27 33.33
CA GLU A 2 -70.36 6.36 33.29
C GLU A 2 -69.51 6.17 32.02
N GLY A 3 -69.64 7.12 31.10
CA GLY A 3 -68.99 7.10 29.80
C GLY A 3 -67.51 7.43 29.90
N ILE A 4 -66.67 6.53 29.38
CA ILE A 4 -65.23 6.75 29.21
C ILE A 4 -65.03 7.82 28.13
N ARG A 5 -64.51 8.99 28.53
CA ARG A 5 -64.15 10.07 27.60
C ARG A 5 -62.98 9.64 26.71
N PRO A 6 -63.08 9.76 25.37
CA PRO A 6 -61.96 9.46 24.49
C PRO A 6 -60.86 10.52 24.63
N LYS A 7 -59.64 10.10 24.97
CA LYS A 7 -58.44 10.96 24.93
C LYS A 7 -58.17 11.35 23.48
N ARG A 8 -58.02 12.66 23.22
CA ARG A 8 -57.73 13.23 21.90
C ARG A 8 -56.56 12.52 21.23
N GLN A 9 -56.80 12.05 20.01
CA GLN A 9 -55.83 11.42 19.11
C GLN A 9 -54.89 12.50 18.55
N SER A 10 -53.59 12.25 18.56
CA SER A 10 -52.64 13.10 17.83
C SER A 10 -52.52 12.58 16.40
N ILE A 11 -52.66 13.48 15.43
CA ILE A 11 -52.72 13.21 13.98
C ILE A 11 -51.42 12.59 13.41
N LEU A 12 -50.37 12.48 14.24
CA LEU A 12 -49.03 12.04 13.85
C LEU A 12 -48.73 10.57 14.16
N ILE A 13 -49.67 9.83 14.76
CA ILE A 13 -49.48 8.41 15.10
C ILE A 13 -50.07 7.55 13.98
N GLY A 14 -49.23 6.83 13.25
CA GLY A 14 -49.67 5.93 12.18
C GLY A 14 -50.54 4.77 12.71
N GLN A 15 -51.44 4.29 11.86
CA GLN A 15 -52.45 3.26 12.19
C GLN A 15 -51.85 1.99 12.82
N ARG A 16 -50.67 1.55 12.35
CA ARG A 16 -49.93 0.39 12.87
C ARG A 16 -49.40 0.58 14.29
N SER A 17 -49.13 1.83 14.71
CA SER A 17 -48.74 2.13 16.07
C SER A 17 -49.94 2.20 17.02
N LEU A 18 -51.12 2.56 16.52
CA LEU A 18 -52.39 2.48 17.27
C LEU A 18 -52.78 1.03 17.58
N ASP A 19 -52.54 0.09 16.67
CA ASP A 19 -52.80 -1.34 16.90
C ASP A 19 -51.92 -1.89 18.04
N VAL A 20 -50.65 -1.49 18.11
CA VAL A 20 -49.73 -1.82 19.23
C VAL A 20 -50.20 -1.23 20.57
N TYR A 21 -50.94 -0.11 20.56
CA TYR A 21 -51.54 0.46 21.76
C TYR A 21 -52.83 -0.25 22.20
N GLY A 22 -53.46 -1.02 21.31
CA GLY A 22 -54.73 -1.71 21.51
C GLY A 22 -54.63 -3.22 21.75
N GLU A 23 -53.47 -3.85 21.49
CA GLU A 23 -53.25 -5.28 21.77
C GLU A 23 -53.18 -5.57 23.28
N GLN A 24 -54.01 -6.51 23.74
CA GLN A 24 -53.88 -7.08 25.09
C GLN A 24 -52.51 -7.77 25.22
N ASN A 25 -51.87 -7.59 26.39
CA ASN A 25 -50.58 -8.16 26.80
C ASN A 25 -50.53 -9.71 26.75
N GLN A 26 -50.62 -10.32 25.57
CA GLN A 26 -50.49 -11.77 25.39
C GLN A 26 -49.21 -12.06 24.59
N GLY A 27 -48.13 -12.28 25.34
CA GLY A 27 -46.81 -12.59 24.80
C GLY A 27 -45.82 -12.90 25.92
N PRO A 28 -44.58 -13.29 25.59
CA PRO A 28 -43.55 -13.56 26.59
C PRO A 28 -43.31 -12.30 27.44
N LYS A 29 -43.23 -12.46 28.77
CA LYS A 29 -43.07 -11.34 29.73
C LYS A 29 -41.89 -10.41 29.39
N PHE A 30 -40.82 -10.96 28.83
CA PHE A 30 -39.65 -10.22 28.37
C PHE A 30 -39.96 -9.26 27.21
N VAL A 31 -40.75 -9.73 26.23
CA VAL A 31 -41.11 -8.94 25.04
C VAL A 31 -42.01 -7.77 25.44
N ILE A 32 -42.99 -8.01 26.31
CA ILE A 32 -43.89 -6.96 26.83
C ILE A 32 -43.10 -5.92 27.62
N TRP A 33 -42.13 -6.35 28.43
CA TRP A 33 -41.26 -5.45 29.18
C TRP A 33 -40.41 -4.56 28.24
N ILE A 34 -39.83 -5.13 27.18
CA ILE A 34 -39.10 -4.37 26.16
C ILE A 34 -40.02 -3.32 25.52
N ILE A 35 -41.22 -3.72 25.09
CA ILE A 35 -42.19 -2.82 24.45
C ILE A 35 -42.55 -1.67 25.39
N ASP A 36 -42.81 -1.93 26.67
CA ASP A 36 -43.12 -0.88 27.65
C ASP A 36 -41.94 0.10 27.83
N LYS A 37 -40.70 -0.39 27.85
CA LYS A 37 -39.50 0.46 27.95
C LYS A 37 -39.31 1.32 26.71
N PHE A 38 -39.43 0.75 25.51
CA PHE A 38 -39.35 1.52 24.26
C PHE A 38 -40.48 2.52 24.12
N ARG A 39 -41.70 2.16 24.54
CA ARG A 39 -42.86 3.07 24.56
C ARG A 39 -42.60 4.28 25.46
N LYS A 40 -42.12 4.06 26.68
CA LYS A 40 -41.75 5.14 27.62
C LYS A 40 -40.66 6.05 27.04
N TRP A 41 -39.65 5.47 26.39
CA TRP A 41 -38.60 6.22 25.70
C TRP A 41 -39.10 7.02 24.49
N GLY A 42 -39.97 6.43 23.67
CA GLY A 42 -40.59 7.12 22.52
C GLY A 42 -41.43 8.32 22.96
N PHE A 43 -42.25 8.18 24.00
CA PHE A 43 -42.98 9.31 24.57
C PHE A 43 -42.05 10.40 25.13
N PHE A 44 -40.91 10.02 25.72
CA PHE A 44 -39.92 10.98 26.19
C PHE A 44 -39.30 11.79 25.04
N ILE A 45 -38.91 11.13 23.94
CA ILE A 45 -38.35 11.79 22.76
C ILE A 45 -39.38 12.72 22.09
N THR A 46 -40.63 12.26 21.93
CA THR A 46 -41.70 13.07 21.31
C THR A 46 -42.12 14.27 22.15
N ARG A 47 -41.89 14.26 23.47
CA ARG A 47 -42.15 15.41 24.35
C ARG A 47 -41.12 16.53 24.17
N TRP A 48 -39.89 16.20 23.77
CA TRP A 48 -38.79 17.16 23.57
C TRP A 48 -37.99 16.89 22.28
N PRO A 49 -38.64 16.95 21.09
CA PRO A 49 -38.05 16.46 19.84
C PRO A 49 -36.80 17.24 19.43
N TRP A 50 -36.81 18.57 19.60
CA TRP A 50 -35.67 19.42 19.28
C TRP A 50 -34.43 19.10 20.12
N THR A 51 -34.61 18.83 21.41
CA THR A 51 -33.47 18.48 22.30
C THR A 51 -32.82 17.17 21.89
N ALA A 52 -33.62 16.16 21.52
CA ALA A 52 -33.12 14.88 21.05
C ALA A 52 -32.35 15.00 19.73
N ILE A 53 -32.86 15.80 18.78
CA ILE A 53 -32.17 16.06 17.49
C ILE A 53 -30.83 16.75 17.73
N ILE A 54 -30.81 17.80 18.56
CA ILE A 54 -29.58 18.55 18.86
C ILE A 54 -28.53 17.63 19.52
N ILE A 55 -28.94 16.77 20.46
CA ILE A 55 -28.02 15.82 21.11
C ILE A 55 -27.44 14.84 20.09
N CYS A 56 -28.26 14.27 19.21
CA CYS A 56 -27.79 13.37 18.16
C CYS A 56 -26.82 14.06 17.21
N LEU A 57 -27.08 15.32 16.84
CA LEU A 57 -26.19 16.12 15.99
C LEU A 57 -24.86 16.44 16.68
N ILE A 58 -24.88 16.77 17.98
CA ILE A 58 -23.66 17.00 18.76
C ILE A 58 -22.82 15.72 18.82
N ILE A 59 -23.42 14.58 19.16
CA ILE A 59 -22.70 13.30 19.24
C ILE A 59 -22.11 12.91 17.88
N SER A 60 -22.90 13.07 16.81
CA SER A 60 -22.44 12.80 15.45
C SER A 60 -21.30 13.75 15.04
N GLY A 61 -21.41 15.03 15.36
CA GLY A 61 -20.35 16.04 15.13
C GLY A 61 -19.06 15.72 15.87
N LEU A 62 -19.15 15.35 17.16
CA LEU A 62 -18.00 14.91 17.95
C LEU A 62 -17.32 13.67 17.36
N SER A 63 -18.09 12.72 16.83
CA SER A 63 -17.53 11.55 16.15
C SER A 63 -16.84 11.90 14.82
N MET A 64 -17.30 12.93 14.11
CA MET A 64 -16.70 13.39 12.85
C MET A 64 -15.33 14.02 13.05
N VAL A 65 -15.07 14.62 14.22
CA VAL A 65 -13.73 15.15 14.57
C VAL A 65 -12.67 14.05 14.48
N LYS A 66 -12.99 12.80 14.87
CA LYS A 66 -12.04 11.68 14.75
C LYS A 66 -11.67 11.37 13.30
N ILE A 67 -12.60 11.50 12.37
CA ILE A 67 -12.33 11.27 10.95
C ILE A 67 -11.30 12.28 10.44
N LEU A 68 -11.46 13.56 10.81
CA LEU A 68 -10.52 14.62 10.41
C LEU A 68 -9.13 14.46 11.05
N LEU A 69 -9.06 13.89 12.25
CA LEU A 69 -7.81 13.66 12.97
C LEU A 69 -7.12 12.35 12.60
N THR A 70 -7.77 11.46 11.83
CA THR A 70 -7.20 10.16 11.49
C THR A 70 -6.22 10.33 10.31
N PRO A 71 -4.91 10.10 10.50
CA PRO A 71 -3.96 10.21 9.41
C PRO A 71 -4.17 9.08 8.40
N GLN A 72 -4.11 9.39 7.11
CA GLN A 72 -4.05 8.36 6.08
C GLN A 72 -2.66 7.72 6.05
N ARG A 73 -2.62 6.39 6.17
CA ARG A 73 -1.40 5.59 6.02
C ARG A 73 -1.48 4.87 4.67
N ASN A 74 -0.47 5.05 3.83
CA ASN A 74 -0.35 4.36 2.55
C ASN A 74 0.76 3.31 2.64
N GLU A 75 0.46 2.21 3.32
CA GLU A 75 1.41 1.12 3.57
C GLU A 75 0.89 -0.17 2.94
N ILE A 76 1.68 -0.74 2.01
CA ILE A 76 1.29 -1.99 1.32
C ILE A 76 1.20 -3.20 2.27
N THR A 77 1.81 -3.12 3.45
CA THR A 77 1.74 -4.15 4.50
C THR A 77 0.34 -4.24 5.15
N GLY A 78 -0.56 -3.30 4.84
CA GLY A 78 -1.96 -3.32 5.26
C GLY A 78 -2.75 -4.53 4.73
N TYR A 79 -2.28 -5.17 3.66
CA TYR A 79 -2.88 -6.41 3.14
C TYR A 79 -2.42 -7.68 3.87
N THR A 80 -1.44 -7.57 4.77
CA THR A 80 -0.95 -8.71 5.56
C THR A 80 -1.66 -8.72 6.92
N PRO A 81 -2.21 -9.87 7.36
CA PRO A 81 -2.98 -9.94 8.61
C PRO A 81 -2.14 -9.53 9.83
N TYR A 82 -2.85 -9.08 10.87
CA TYR A 82 -2.22 -8.80 12.17
C TYR A 82 -1.69 -10.10 12.79
N GLY A 83 -0.46 -10.10 13.30
CA GLY A 83 0.19 -11.28 13.87
C GLY A 83 0.69 -12.31 12.85
N ALA A 84 0.80 -11.95 11.58
CA ALA A 84 1.44 -12.82 10.59
C ALA A 84 2.93 -12.95 10.89
N ARG A 85 3.44 -14.19 10.94
CA ARG A 85 4.87 -14.50 11.11
C ARG A 85 5.80 -13.72 10.16
N ALA A 86 5.35 -13.48 8.93
CA ALA A 86 6.10 -12.69 7.95
C ALA A 86 6.38 -11.25 8.41
N LYS A 87 5.53 -10.65 9.25
CA LYS A 87 5.77 -9.31 9.82
C LYS A 87 6.89 -9.35 10.86
N ASP A 88 6.91 -10.38 11.69
CA ASP A 88 7.94 -10.56 12.72
C ASP A 88 9.31 -10.82 12.06
N GLU A 89 9.36 -11.68 11.05
CA GLU A 89 10.58 -11.93 10.28
C GLU A 89 11.06 -10.69 9.52
N PHE A 90 10.14 -9.90 8.96
CA PHE A 90 10.47 -8.65 8.29
C PHE A 90 10.96 -7.57 9.26
N GLN A 91 10.47 -7.57 10.50
CA GLN A 91 10.96 -6.68 11.55
C GLN A 91 12.38 -7.06 11.98
N GLU A 92 12.64 -8.34 12.24
CA GLU A 92 13.98 -8.82 12.56
C GLU A 92 14.98 -8.54 11.42
N TYR A 93 14.55 -8.72 10.16
CA TYR A 93 15.36 -8.36 8.99
C TYR A 93 15.73 -6.87 8.99
N GLN A 94 14.75 -5.97 9.21
CA GLN A 94 14.99 -4.52 9.27
C GLN A 94 15.95 -4.15 10.40
N ASP A 95 15.76 -4.74 11.58
CA ASP A 95 16.61 -4.49 12.75
C ASP A 95 18.05 -4.99 12.51
N PHE A 96 18.20 -6.19 11.91
CA PHE A 96 19.51 -6.76 11.56
C PHE A 96 20.27 -5.89 10.56
N PHE A 97 19.60 -5.41 9.51
CA PHE A 97 20.23 -4.57 8.48
C PHE A 97 20.23 -3.07 8.84
N SER A 98 19.70 -2.68 10.01
CA SER A 98 19.50 -1.27 10.39
C SER A 98 18.76 -0.46 9.31
N ALA A 99 17.87 -1.13 8.57
CA ALA A 99 17.12 -0.56 7.47
C ALA A 99 15.69 -0.26 7.92
N GLN A 100 15.11 0.84 7.44
CA GLN A 100 13.73 1.22 7.79
C GLN A 100 12.85 1.22 6.56
N GLY A 101 11.70 0.55 6.67
CA GLY A 101 10.70 0.51 5.63
C GLY A 101 10.98 -0.54 4.56
N LEU A 102 10.22 -0.44 3.48
CA LEU A 102 10.27 -1.43 2.41
C LEU A 102 11.38 -1.07 1.42
N PRO A 103 12.22 -2.04 1.02
CA PRO A 103 13.22 -1.80 -0.01
C PRO A 103 12.52 -1.46 -1.33
N VAL A 104 12.89 -0.32 -1.91
CA VAL A 104 12.39 0.11 -3.22
C VAL A 104 13.44 -0.22 -4.26
N ALA A 105 13.15 -1.18 -5.13
CA ALA A 105 14.02 -1.55 -6.26
C ALA A 105 13.47 -0.92 -7.55
N PRO A 106 14.11 0.12 -8.11
CA PRO A 106 13.74 0.65 -9.42
C PRO A 106 14.26 -0.27 -10.52
N TYR A 107 13.40 -0.59 -11.50
CA TYR A 107 13.77 -1.41 -12.66
C TYR A 107 13.65 -0.60 -13.95
N LEU A 108 14.67 -0.69 -14.79
CA LEU A 108 14.64 -0.18 -16.16
C LEU A 108 14.80 -1.36 -17.12
N PHE A 109 13.75 -1.65 -17.87
CA PHE A 109 13.77 -2.70 -18.89
C PHE A 109 14.03 -2.08 -20.26
N VAL A 110 15.04 -2.60 -20.95
CA VAL A 110 15.44 -2.14 -22.30
C VAL A 110 15.17 -3.27 -23.29
N VAL A 111 14.53 -2.94 -24.41
CA VAL A 111 14.16 -3.89 -25.47
C VAL A 111 14.61 -3.35 -26.82
N ALA A 112 15.00 -4.25 -27.73
CA ALA A 112 15.45 -3.88 -29.06
C ALA A 112 14.28 -3.32 -29.90
N LYS A 113 14.49 -2.19 -30.56
CA LYS A 113 13.46 -1.50 -31.38
C LYS A 113 12.98 -2.35 -32.56
N ASP A 114 13.86 -3.19 -33.08
CA ASP A 114 13.61 -4.10 -34.20
C ASP A 114 13.10 -5.48 -33.76
N ASN A 115 12.76 -5.65 -32.47
CA ASN A 115 12.33 -6.90 -31.86
C ASN A 115 13.37 -8.05 -32.01
N GLY A 116 14.63 -7.72 -32.26
CA GLY A 116 15.74 -8.65 -32.36
C GLY A 116 16.46 -8.88 -31.02
N SER A 117 17.67 -9.45 -31.08
CA SER A 117 18.48 -9.70 -29.89
C SER A 117 19.14 -8.43 -29.33
N MET A 118 19.12 -8.27 -28.01
CA MET A 118 19.85 -7.19 -27.31
C MET A 118 21.37 -7.42 -27.23
N ILE A 119 21.85 -8.63 -27.53
CA ILE A 119 23.28 -9.01 -27.38
C ILE A 119 24.17 -8.35 -28.46
N ARG A 120 23.57 -7.85 -29.53
CA ARG A 120 24.30 -7.19 -30.62
C ARG A 120 25.08 -5.97 -30.10
N PRO A 121 26.29 -5.69 -30.64
CA PRO A 121 27.21 -4.70 -30.10
C PRO A 121 26.60 -3.29 -29.98
N GLU A 122 25.82 -2.87 -30.97
CA GLU A 122 25.21 -1.55 -31.03
C GLU A 122 24.19 -1.34 -29.90
N TYR A 123 23.36 -2.36 -29.62
CA TYR A 123 22.35 -2.33 -28.58
C TYR A 123 22.95 -2.53 -27.18
N MET A 124 23.96 -3.40 -27.03
CA MET A 124 24.69 -3.55 -25.76
C MET A 124 25.40 -2.26 -25.36
N ARG A 125 26.01 -1.55 -26.32
CA ARG A 125 26.63 -0.24 -26.07
C ARG A 125 25.60 0.76 -25.56
N GLU A 126 24.46 0.89 -26.25
CA GLU A 126 23.37 1.78 -25.85
C GLU A 126 22.83 1.41 -24.46
N ALA A 127 22.68 0.12 -24.15
CA ALA A 127 22.24 -0.34 -22.84
C ALA A 127 23.24 0.03 -21.72
N VAL A 128 24.54 -0.09 -21.97
CA VAL A 128 25.60 0.32 -21.03
C VAL A 128 25.63 1.84 -20.85
N GLU A 129 25.42 2.61 -21.92
CA GLU A 129 25.30 4.07 -21.86
C GLU A 129 24.09 4.50 -21.00
N ILE A 130 22.93 3.88 -21.21
CA ILE A 130 21.72 4.11 -20.41
C ILE A 130 21.97 3.75 -18.94
N LEU A 131 22.61 2.62 -18.67
CA LEU A 131 22.96 2.19 -17.32
C LEU A 131 23.83 3.24 -16.62
N ASN A 132 24.90 3.69 -17.27
CA ASN A 132 25.80 4.70 -16.70
C ASN A 132 25.08 6.03 -16.46
N TYR A 133 24.21 6.45 -17.37
CA TYR A 133 23.42 7.66 -17.23
C TYR A 133 22.43 7.55 -16.06
N ALA A 134 21.70 6.44 -15.96
CA ALA A 134 20.74 6.21 -14.89
C ALA A 134 21.41 6.18 -13.50
N MET A 135 22.62 5.62 -13.41
CA MET A 135 23.35 5.53 -12.15
C MET A 135 23.96 6.86 -11.68
N ASN A 136 24.41 7.71 -12.61
CA ASN A 136 25.21 8.89 -12.28
C ASN A 136 24.49 10.23 -12.49
N ASN A 137 23.65 10.33 -13.53
CA ASN A 137 23.10 11.62 -13.97
C ASN A 137 21.69 11.88 -13.46
N ILE A 138 20.92 10.82 -13.20
CA ILE A 138 19.61 10.96 -12.58
C ILE A 138 19.82 11.23 -11.10
N THR A 139 19.45 12.43 -10.67
CA THR A 139 19.61 12.88 -9.28
C THR A 139 18.25 13.09 -8.63
N MET A 140 18.21 12.84 -7.32
CA MET A 140 17.05 13.07 -6.47
C MET A 140 17.45 13.94 -5.28
N LEU A 141 16.57 14.86 -4.89
CA LEU A 141 16.79 15.71 -3.73
C LEU A 141 16.63 14.87 -2.45
N ASN A 142 17.74 14.67 -1.75
CA ASN A 142 17.70 14.14 -0.40
C ASN A 142 17.19 15.23 0.55
N ARG A 143 16.01 15.02 1.14
CA ARG A 143 15.38 16.01 2.02
C ARG A 143 16.07 16.18 3.38
N ILE A 144 16.92 15.22 3.76
CA ILE A 144 17.64 15.22 5.04
C ILE A 144 18.93 16.04 4.89
N THR A 145 19.72 15.74 3.86
CA THR A 145 21.00 16.41 3.60
C THR A 145 20.84 17.72 2.81
N GLY A 146 19.71 17.88 2.11
CA GLY A 146 19.43 19.03 1.23
C GLY A 146 20.20 18.98 -0.09
N GLN A 147 20.85 17.87 -0.41
CA GLN A 147 21.69 17.71 -1.60
C GLN A 147 20.99 16.89 -2.68
N ASN A 148 21.33 17.16 -3.93
CA ASN A 148 20.92 16.32 -5.05
C ASN A 148 21.89 15.15 -5.17
N GLU A 149 21.41 13.95 -4.86
CA GLU A 149 22.19 12.72 -4.84
C GLU A 149 21.81 11.87 -6.06
N SER A 150 22.82 11.31 -6.75
CA SER A 150 22.59 10.32 -7.80
C SER A 150 22.31 8.94 -7.20
N PHE A 151 21.87 7.99 -8.02
CA PHE A 151 21.66 6.60 -7.57
C PHE A 151 22.88 6.03 -6.87
N ASN A 152 24.08 6.29 -7.36
CA ASN A 152 25.33 5.82 -6.72
C ASN A 152 25.60 6.44 -5.34
N HIS A 153 24.97 7.58 -5.02
CA HIS A 153 25.13 8.23 -3.72
C HIS A 153 24.08 7.78 -2.70
N PHE A 154 22.83 7.58 -3.12
CA PHE A 154 21.76 7.16 -2.19
C PHE A 154 21.56 5.65 -2.12
N CYS A 155 22.11 4.87 -3.05
CA CYS A 155 21.98 3.42 -3.03
C CYS A 155 22.76 2.83 -1.83
N ASP A 156 22.06 1.99 -1.07
CA ASP A 156 22.61 1.35 0.14
C ASP A 156 23.12 -0.07 -0.16
N SER A 157 22.32 -0.87 -0.87
CA SER A 157 22.60 -2.29 -1.13
C SER A 157 22.56 -2.64 -2.62
N PHE A 158 23.46 -3.52 -3.05
CA PHE A 158 23.53 -4.06 -4.42
C PHE A 158 23.66 -3.01 -5.54
N CYS A 159 24.32 -1.89 -5.28
CA CYS A 159 24.44 -0.78 -6.24
C CYS A 159 25.16 -1.16 -7.56
N GLN A 160 26.01 -2.20 -7.50
CA GLN A 160 26.75 -2.73 -8.65
C GLN A 160 26.16 -4.03 -9.20
N LEU A 161 24.86 -4.28 -8.97
CA LEU A 161 24.18 -5.50 -9.44
C LEU A 161 24.34 -5.72 -10.96
N ASN A 162 24.35 -4.62 -11.73
CA ASN A 162 24.45 -4.65 -13.19
C ASN A 162 25.89 -4.63 -13.73
N GLU A 163 26.91 -4.69 -12.87
CA GLU A 163 28.32 -4.71 -13.29
C GLU A 163 28.67 -5.87 -14.25
N PRO A 164 28.13 -7.09 -14.10
CA PRO A 164 28.35 -8.17 -15.06
C PRO A 164 28.02 -7.82 -16.52
N ILE A 165 27.01 -6.96 -16.76
CA ILE A 165 26.63 -6.50 -18.10
C ILE A 165 27.74 -5.64 -18.71
N ARG A 166 28.32 -4.73 -17.91
CA ARG A 166 29.47 -3.89 -18.32
C ARG A 166 30.68 -4.76 -18.64
N GLN A 167 30.97 -5.75 -17.80
CA GLN A 167 32.10 -6.67 -18.01
C GLN A 167 31.91 -7.55 -19.25
N PHE A 168 30.68 -8.01 -19.50
CA PHE A 168 30.34 -8.76 -20.71
C PHE A 168 30.53 -7.92 -21.97
N TYR A 169 30.01 -6.68 -21.99
CA TYR A 169 30.19 -5.77 -23.12
C TYR A 169 31.67 -5.45 -23.39
N ASN A 170 32.44 -5.12 -22.35
CA ASN A 170 33.86 -4.83 -22.49
C ASN A 170 34.63 -6.03 -23.08
N GLY A 171 34.36 -7.24 -22.57
CA GLY A 171 34.95 -8.46 -23.13
C GLY A 171 34.52 -8.70 -24.58
N TYR A 172 33.26 -8.39 -24.93
CA TYR A 172 32.73 -8.58 -26.28
C TYR A 172 33.41 -7.64 -27.28
N VAL A 173 33.58 -6.37 -26.92
CA VAL A 173 34.29 -5.38 -27.73
C VAL A 173 35.70 -5.84 -28.03
N ILE A 174 36.45 -6.28 -27.01
CA ILE A 174 37.84 -6.77 -27.18
C ILE A 174 37.90 -7.97 -28.13
N LEU A 175 36.95 -8.91 -28.02
CA LEU A 175 36.90 -10.08 -28.91
C LEU A 175 36.46 -9.74 -30.34
N SER A 176 35.79 -8.60 -30.54
CA SER A 176 35.30 -8.15 -31.85
C SER A 176 36.31 -7.30 -32.64
N GLU A 177 37.44 -6.91 -32.02
CA GLU A 177 38.46 -6.09 -32.69
C GLU A 177 39.21 -6.89 -33.77
N PRO A 178 39.38 -6.33 -34.99
CA PRO A 178 40.08 -7.01 -36.08
C PRO A 178 41.56 -7.18 -35.74
N GLY A 179 42.00 -8.43 -35.59
CA GLY A 179 43.36 -8.81 -35.18
C GLY A 179 43.48 -9.28 -33.73
N ALA A 180 42.40 -9.27 -32.96
CA ALA A 180 42.37 -9.90 -31.65
C ALA A 180 42.32 -11.43 -31.79
N GLU A 181 43.43 -12.10 -31.48
CA GLU A 181 43.43 -13.54 -31.27
C GLU A 181 42.50 -13.89 -30.09
N PRO A 182 41.64 -14.93 -30.19
CA PRO A 182 40.83 -15.41 -29.06
C PRO A 182 41.73 -15.85 -27.91
N THR A 183 42.09 -14.92 -27.02
CA THR A 183 42.96 -15.24 -25.90
C THR A 183 42.22 -16.12 -24.91
N SER A 184 42.90 -17.13 -24.35
CA SER A 184 42.36 -17.99 -23.28
C SER A 184 41.94 -17.23 -22.02
N ARG A 185 42.22 -15.92 -21.95
CA ARG A 185 41.94 -15.03 -20.82
C ARG A 185 40.53 -14.45 -20.85
N ILE A 186 39.86 -14.42 -22.00
CA ILE A 186 38.50 -13.90 -22.15
C ILE A 186 37.61 -15.02 -22.69
N LYS A 187 36.65 -15.46 -21.88
CA LYS A 187 35.65 -16.46 -22.24
C LYS A 187 34.28 -15.92 -21.87
N LEU A 188 33.54 -15.48 -22.88
CA LEU A 188 32.16 -15.04 -22.72
C LEU A 188 31.23 -16.22 -22.96
N SER A 189 30.54 -16.65 -21.92
CA SER A 189 29.57 -17.74 -21.97
C SER A 189 28.46 -17.53 -20.95
N TYR A 190 27.26 -17.98 -21.28
CA TYR A 190 26.17 -18.10 -20.32
C TYR A 190 26.22 -19.48 -19.67
N PRO A 191 26.00 -19.62 -18.34
CA PRO A 191 25.65 -18.57 -17.38
C PRO A 191 26.85 -17.84 -16.75
N ILE A 192 28.07 -18.38 -16.88
CA ILE A 192 29.28 -17.82 -16.26
C ILE A 192 30.25 -17.39 -17.34
N SER A 193 30.65 -16.11 -17.29
CA SER A 193 31.69 -15.53 -18.12
C SER A 193 32.98 -15.31 -17.31
N SER A 194 34.11 -15.30 -17.99
CA SER A 194 35.43 -15.10 -17.40
C SER A 194 36.20 -14.05 -18.18
N VAL A 195 36.62 -12.97 -17.52
CA VAL A 195 37.46 -11.92 -18.11
C VAL A 195 38.71 -11.80 -17.24
N LEU A 196 39.89 -11.96 -17.85
CA LEU A 196 41.20 -11.91 -17.17
C LEU A 196 41.29 -12.85 -15.94
N GLY A 197 40.71 -14.04 -16.06
CA GLY A 197 40.70 -15.06 -14.99
C GLY A 197 39.68 -14.81 -13.87
N ARG A 198 38.94 -13.69 -13.89
CA ARG A 198 37.82 -13.42 -12.99
C ARG A 198 36.53 -13.93 -13.58
N LYS A 199 35.85 -14.81 -12.86
CA LYS A 199 34.54 -15.36 -13.24
C LYS A 199 33.43 -14.50 -12.65
N PHE A 200 32.37 -14.26 -13.43
CA PHE A 200 31.16 -13.56 -13.00
C PHE A 200 29.92 -14.24 -13.57
N SER A 201 28.83 -14.17 -12.79
CA SER A 201 27.50 -14.66 -13.19
C SER A 201 26.83 -13.64 -14.10
N LEU A 202 26.20 -14.11 -15.18
CA LEU A 202 25.27 -13.34 -16.01
C LEU A 202 23.80 -13.58 -15.61
N GLN A 203 23.57 -14.38 -14.58
CA GLN A 203 22.27 -14.68 -13.97
C GLN A 203 22.08 -13.85 -12.70
#